data_AF-A0A3Q1EYY2-F1
#
_entry.id   AF-A0A3Q1EYY2-F1
#
_cell.length_a   1.000
_cell.length_b   1.000
_cell.length_c   1.000
_cell.angle_alpha   90.00
_cell.angle_beta   90.00
_cell.angle_gamma   90.00
#
_symmetry.space_group_name_H-M   'P 1'
#
loop_
_entity.id
_entity.type
_entity.pdbx_description
1 polymer ?
#
loop_
_entity_poly.entity_id
_entity_poly.type
_entity_poly.pdbx_seq_one_letter_code
_entity_poly.pdbx_strand_id
1 'polypeptide(L)'
;YLILQCGNFCRDSMAAPPMWDEHQAYEELLYWDSLIQQGHRLLPPDFDRYEELRYWYDCLCYEEELRQYHDYIAAIEEIEDQRHHEFEPSGPLLFPQWPYDRLVMAKHSEVYPSPEELEAVQTIVSHVECALKSVSDQMDTRKDDKETTEERVLRGVMRVGLVAKGLLLKGDKDLELVLLCSNKPTITLLKQVAEKLTAQLEVEMSVLGCFMAFSVKNIFHRSGIR
;
A
#
# COMPACT_ATOMS: atom_id res chain seq x y z
N TYR A 1 -25.60 1.53 -4.65
CA TYR A 1 -25.59 0.54 -5.75
C TYR A 1 -26.87 0.70 -6.54
N LEU A 2 -26.78 1.34 -7.71
CA LEU A 2 -27.90 1.46 -8.65
C LEU A 2 -27.73 0.38 -9.72
N ILE A 3 -28.66 -0.56 -9.76
CA ILE A 3 -28.80 -1.55 -10.83
C ILE A 3 -29.60 -0.88 -11.95
N LEU A 4 -28.94 -0.57 -13.06
CA LEU A 4 -29.61 -0.23 -14.30
C LEU A 4 -29.85 -1.54 -15.08
N GLN A 5 -31.05 -2.10 -14.94
CA GLN A 5 -31.59 -3.02 -15.93
C GLN A 5 -31.91 -2.22 -17.20
N CYS A 6 -31.09 -2.34 -18.24
CA CYS A 6 -31.54 -2.03 -19.59
C CYS A 6 -32.26 -3.26 -20.13
N GLY A 7 -33.55 -3.08 -20.36
CA GLY A 7 -34.46 -4.10 -20.85
C GLY A 7 -34.11 -4.57 -22.27
N ASN A 8 -34.53 -5.80 -22.51
CA ASN A 8 -34.54 -6.51 -23.78
C ASN A 8 -34.90 -5.59 -24.96
N PHE A 9 -33.92 -5.31 -25.82
CA PHE A 9 -34.22 -4.96 -27.20
C PHE A 9 -34.27 -6.26 -27.98
N CYS A 10 -35.44 -6.54 -28.56
CA CYS A 10 -35.74 -7.77 -29.28
C CYS A 10 -34.66 -8.10 -30.32
N ARG A 11 -34.13 -9.31 -30.19
CA ARG A 11 -33.24 -9.97 -31.13
C ARG A 11 -34.07 -10.46 -32.32
N ASP A 12 -34.44 -9.55 -33.22
CA ASP A 12 -34.98 -9.93 -34.51
C ASP A 12 -33.85 -10.08 -35.53
N SER A 13 -33.75 -11.29 -36.08
CA SER A 13 -32.93 -11.67 -37.24
C SER A 13 -31.41 -11.61 -37.05
N MET A 14 -30.87 -12.61 -36.35
CA MET A 14 -29.46 -12.99 -36.50
C MET A 14 -29.31 -13.71 -37.87
N ALA A 15 -29.31 -12.93 -38.95
CA ALA A 15 -28.79 -13.40 -40.21
C ALA A 15 -27.31 -13.77 -39.97
N ALA A 16 -26.92 -14.97 -40.39
CA ALA A 16 -25.52 -15.37 -40.35
C ALA A 16 -24.67 -14.25 -40.96
N PRO A 17 -23.57 -13.83 -40.32
CA PRO A 17 -22.71 -12.81 -40.90
C PRO A 17 -22.34 -13.27 -42.31
N PRO A 18 -22.46 -12.39 -43.33
CA PRO A 18 -22.05 -12.76 -44.68
C PRO A 18 -20.63 -13.30 -44.57
N MET A 19 -20.42 -14.53 -45.03
CA MET A 19 -19.10 -15.16 -45.04
C MET A 19 -18.26 -14.39 -46.07
N TRP A 20 -17.70 -13.28 -45.65
CA TRP A 20 -16.77 -12.50 -46.46
C TRP A 20 -15.51 -13.36 -46.61
N ASP A 21 -15.04 -13.52 -47.84
CA ASP A 21 -13.70 -14.01 -48.06
C ASP A 21 -12.74 -12.94 -47.52
N GLU A 22 -11.97 -13.26 -46.47
CA GLU A 22 -11.17 -12.29 -45.72
C GLU A 22 -10.21 -11.53 -46.65
N HIS A 23 -9.65 -12.24 -47.63
CA HIS A 23 -8.78 -11.67 -48.64
C HIS A 23 -9.52 -10.67 -49.53
N GLN A 24 -10.76 -10.96 -49.91
CA GLN A 24 -11.56 -10.09 -50.76
C GLN A 24 -12.00 -8.82 -50.01
N ALA A 25 -12.42 -8.96 -48.75
CA ALA A 25 -12.80 -7.83 -47.89
C ALA A 25 -11.61 -6.90 -47.61
N TYR A 26 -10.41 -7.46 -47.40
CA TYR A 26 -9.19 -6.68 -47.18
C TYR A 26 -8.75 -5.91 -48.44
N GLU A 27 -8.73 -6.56 -49.61
CA GLU A 27 -8.43 -5.91 -50.89
C GLU A 27 -9.43 -4.78 -51.19
N GLU A 28 -10.70 -4.98 -50.87
CA GLU A 28 -11.73 -3.97 -51.03
C GLU A 28 -11.55 -2.79 -50.06
N LEU A 29 -11.21 -3.04 -48.80
CA LEU A 29 -10.90 -2.00 -47.82
C LEU A 29 -9.69 -1.16 -48.26
N LEU A 30 -8.62 -1.79 -48.77
CA LEU A 30 -7.45 -1.11 -49.32
C LEU A 30 -7.79 -0.26 -50.55
N TYR A 31 -8.66 -0.78 -51.44
CA TYR A 31 -9.14 -0.03 -52.59
C TYR A 31 -9.87 1.25 -52.15
N TRP A 32 -10.81 1.14 -51.22
CA TRP A 32 -11.53 2.29 -50.69
C TRP A 32 -10.60 3.28 -49.98
N ASP A 33 -9.65 2.81 -49.17
CA ASP A 33 -8.67 3.67 -48.50
C ASP A 33 -7.80 4.43 -49.51
N SER A 34 -7.37 3.77 -50.60
CA SER A 34 -6.60 4.41 -51.67
C SER A 34 -7.37 5.53 -52.38
N LEU A 35 -8.68 5.36 -52.59
CA LEU A 35 -9.54 6.37 -53.19
C LEU A 35 -9.75 7.57 -52.27
N ILE A 36 -9.95 7.31 -50.97
CA ILE A 36 -10.11 8.36 -49.96
C ILE A 36 -8.80 9.18 -49.83
N GLN A 37 -7.64 8.52 -49.82
CA GLN A 37 -6.33 9.18 -49.80
C GLN A 37 -6.06 10.04 -51.03
N GLN A 38 -6.60 9.66 -52.20
CA GLN A 38 -6.55 10.46 -53.43
C GLN A 38 -7.56 11.63 -53.44
N GLY A 39 -8.36 11.79 -52.38
CA GLY A 39 -9.30 12.90 -52.19
C GLY A 39 -10.69 12.66 -52.79
N HIS A 40 -11.03 11.42 -53.17
CA HIS A 40 -12.39 11.09 -53.60
C HIS A 40 -13.35 11.04 -52.41
N ARG A 41 -14.50 11.73 -52.54
CA ARG A 41 -15.56 11.71 -51.54
C ARG A 41 -16.55 10.60 -51.89
N LEU A 42 -16.63 9.59 -51.03
CA LEU A 42 -17.56 8.47 -51.21
C LEU A 42 -19.01 8.95 -51.13
N LEU A 43 -19.88 8.35 -51.95
CA LEU A 43 -21.32 8.52 -51.83
C LEU A 43 -21.80 7.84 -50.52
N PRO A 44 -22.90 8.28 -49.90
CA PRO A 44 -23.36 7.73 -48.62
C PRO A 44 -23.45 6.18 -48.58
N PRO A 45 -23.96 5.47 -49.61
CA PRO A 45 -24.00 4.00 -49.59
C PRO A 45 -22.63 3.33 -49.71
N ASP A 46 -21.69 3.95 -50.43
CA ASP A 46 -20.32 3.45 -50.57
C ASP A 46 -19.52 3.71 -49.28
N PHE A 47 -19.84 4.79 -48.58
CA PHE A 47 -19.30 5.11 -47.27
C PHE A 47 -19.79 4.12 -46.21
N ASP A 48 -21.08 3.78 -46.19
CA ASP A 48 -21.64 2.80 -45.27
C ASP A 48 -20.97 1.42 -45.45
N ARG A 49 -20.73 0.99 -46.70
CA ARG A 49 -20.01 -0.26 -47.01
C ARG A 49 -18.54 -0.23 -46.58
N TYR A 50 -17.86 0.91 -46.75
CA TYR A 50 -16.49 1.09 -46.24
C TYR A 50 -16.44 1.06 -44.71
N GLU A 51 -17.41 1.67 -44.02
CA GLU A 51 -17.51 1.67 -42.56
C GLU A 51 -17.74 0.25 -42.02
N GLU A 52 -18.62 -0.53 -42.66
CA GLU A 52 -18.83 -1.94 -42.32
C GLU A 52 -17.57 -2.79 -42.48
N LEU A 53 -16.83 -2.62 -43.59
CA LEU A 53 -15.55 -3.30 -43.83
C LEU A 53 -14.48 -2.91 -42.82
N ARG A 54 -14.43 -1.63 -42.46
CA ARG A 54 -13.48 -1.12 -41.48
C ARG A 54 -13.76 -1.64 -40.08
N TYR A 55 -15.04 -1.66 -39.68
CA TYR A 55 -15.45 -2.23 -38.40
C TYR A 55 -15.11 -3.72 -38.31
N TRP A 56 -15.34 -4.48 -39.39
CA TRP A 56 -14.95 -5.88 -39.48
C TRP A 56 -13.43 -6.08 -39.34
N TYR A 57 -12.62 -5.26 -40.00
CA TYR A 57 -11.16 -5.29 -39.87
C TYR A 57 -10.71 -4.98 -38.44
N ASP A 58 -11.30 -3.96 -37.82
CA ASP A 58 -11.01 -3.62 -36.42
C ASP A 58 -11.36 -4.80 -35.49
N CYS A 59 -12.50 -5.46 -35.69
CA CYS A 59 -12.87 -6.68 -34.95
C CYS A 59 -11.86 -7.81 -35.11
N LEU A 60 -11.39 -8.08 -36.34
CA LEU A 60 -10.36 -9.10 -36.58
C LEU A 60 -9.04 -8.76 -35.89
N CYS A 61 -8.61 -7.50 -35.95
CA CYS A 61 -7.40 -7.05 -35.26
C CYS A 61 -7.52 -7.25 -33.73
N TYR A 62 -8.67 -6.91 -33.15
CA TYR A 62 -8.92 -7.16 -31.73
C TYR A 62 -8.89 -8.64 -31.36
N GLU A 63 -9.45 -9.53 -32.19
CA GLU A 63 -9.42 -10.98 -31.96
C GLU A 63 -7.99 -11.55 -32.04
N GLU A 64 -7.18 -11.07 -32.99
CA GLU A 64 -5.78 -11.47 -33.14
C GLU A 64 -4.92 -11.00 -31.94
N GLU A 65 -5.11 -9.76 -31.48
CA GLU A 65 -4.44 -9.24 -30.27
C GLU A 65 -4.84 -10.04 -29.03
N LEU A 66 -6.11 -10.42 -28.90
CA LEU A 66 -6.60 -11.23 -27.80
C LEU A 66 -5.97 -12.64 -27.83
N ARG A 67 -5.79 -13.20 -29.02
CA ARG A 67 -5.13 -14.49 -29.23
C ARG A 67 -3.67 -14.44 -28.82
N GLN A 68 -2.94 -13.39 -29.23
CA GLN A 68 -1.56 -13.17 -28.81
C GLN A 68 -1.43 -13.00 -27.29
N TYR A 69 -2.37 -12.29 -26.67
CA TYR A 69 -2.42 -12.18 -25.22
C TYR A 69 -2.65 -13.53 -24.54
N HIS A 70 -3.60 -14.34 -25.03
CA HIS A 70 -3.84 -15.68 -24.51
C HIS A 70 -2.61 -16.59 -24.69
N ASP A 71 -1.94 -16.53 -25.83
CA ASP A 71 -0.71 -17.28 -26.08
C ASP A 71 0.44 -16.83 -25.16
N TYR A 72 0.56 -15.53 -24.88
CA TYR A 72 1.53 -14.98 -23.93
C TYR A 72 1.25 -15.46 -22.49
N ILE A 73 -0.01 -15.44 -22.06
CA ILE A 73 -0.41 -15.95 -20.74
C ILE A 73 -0.13 -17.45 -20.64
N ALA A 74 -0.52 -18.23 -21.65
CA ALA A 74 -0.25 -19.67 -21.70
C ALA A 74 1.26 -19.98 -21.68
N ALA A 75 2.08 -19.19 -22.39
CA ALA A 75 3.53 -19.34 -22.37
C ALA A 75 4.14 -19.00 -20.99
N ILE A 76 3.60 -18.01 -20.27
CA ILE A 76 4.02 -17.72 -18.90
C ILE A 76 3.65 -18.89 -17.98
N GLU A 77 2.40 -19.37 -18.05
CA GLU A 77 1.93 -20.50 -17.26
C GLU A 77 2.76 -21.76 -17.55
N GLU A 78 3.13 -22.01 -18.80
CA GLU A 78 3.98 -23.16 -19.18
C GLU A 78 5.42 -23.02 -18.65
N ILE A 79 5.99 -21.81 -18.66
CA ILE A 79 7.30 -21.53 -18.03
C ILE A 79 7.23 -21.72 -16.52
N GLU A 80 6.17 -21.25 -15.88
CA GLU A 80 5.92 -21.45 -14.45
C GLU A 80 5.78 -22.93 -14.12
N ASP A 81 4.99 -23.69 -14.87
CA ASP A 81 4.79 -25.14 -14.71
C ASP A 81 6.07 -25.95 -14.95
N GLN A 82 6.88 -25.60 -15.96
CA GLN A 82 8.19 -26.22 -16.18
C GLN A 82 9.15 -25.95 -15.01
N ARG A 83 9.13 -24.74 -14.43
CA ARG A 83 9.89 -24.40 -13.22
C ARG A 83 9.37 -25.17 -11.99
N HIS A 84 8.08 -25.48 -11.94
CA HIS A 84 7.48 -26.34 -10.91
C HIS A 84 7.88 -27.82 -11.05
N HIS A 85 7.98 -28.34 -12.27
CA HIS A 85 8.35 -29.74 -12.53
C HIS A 85 9.83 -30.05 -12.25
N GLU A 86 10.73 -29.08 -12.34
CA GLU A 86 12.13 -29.23 -11.90
C GLU A 86 12.28 -29.27 -10.36
N PHE A 87 11.24 -28.92 -9.60
CA PHE A 87 11.30 -28.72 -8.15
C PHE A 87 10.34 -29.62 -7.35
N GLU A 88 10.06 -30.84 -7.82
CA GLU A 88 9.32 -31.88 -7.08
C GLU A 88 9.92 -32.12 -5.67
N PRO A 89 9.21 -31.78 -4.57
CA PRO A 89 9.53 -32.32 -3.26
C PRO A 89 8.67 -33.57 -3.06
N SER A 90 9.32 -34.71 -2.89
CA SER A 90 8.67 -35.97 -2.55
C SER A 90 7.97 -35.85 -1.19
N GLY A 91 6.66 -35.58 -1.15
CA GLY A 91 5.88 -35.58 0.11
C GLY A 91 4.43 -35.12 -0.02
N PRO A 92 3.52 -35.50 0.91
CA PRO A 92 2.09 -35.30 0.76
C PRO A 92 1.65 -33.84 0.99
N LEU A 93 1.05 -33.29 -0.05
CA LEU A 93 0.11 -32.16 -0.18
C LEU A 93 -0.20 -31.36 1.10
N LEU A 94 0.68 -30.41 1.41
CA LEU A 94 0.25 -29.09 1.87
C LEU A 94 0.44 -28.16 0.67
N PHE A 95 -0.60 -27.39 0.33
CA PHE A 95 -0.65 -26.39 -0.75
C PHE A 95 0.76 -25.88 -1.12
N PRO A 96 1.19 -25.94 -2.40
CA PRO A 96 2.50 -25.42 -2.78
C PRO A 96 2.47 -23.92 -2.51
N GLN A 97 2.98 -23.54 -1.36
CA GLN A 97 3.26 -22.16 -1.04
C GLN A 97 4.36 -21.77 -2.02
N TRP A 98 4.01 -20.91 -2.99
CA TRP A 98 4.82 -20.59 -4.17
C TRP A 98 6.30 -20.42 -3.82
N PRO A 99 7.26 -20.81 -4.69
CA PRO A 99 8.69 -20.68 -4.41
C PRO A 99 9.11 -19.26 -3.96
N TYR A 100 8.36 -18.24 -4.40
CA TYR A 100 8.50 -16.85 -3.98
C TYR A 100 8.29 -16.65 -2.48
N ASP A 101 7.34 -17.34 -1.85
CA ASP A 101 7.09 -17.23 -0.41
C ASP A 101 8.31 -17.69 0.39
N ARG A 102 8.98 -18.77 -0.04
CA ARG A 102 10.21 -19.22 0.64
C ARG A 102 11.32 -18.16 0.55
N LEU A 103 11.53 -17.57 -0.63
CA LEU A 103 12.56 -16.55 -0.83
C LEU A 103 12.23 -15.26 -0.07
N VAL A 104 10.97 -14.82 -0.13
CA VAL A 104 10.49 -13.66 0.62
C VAL A 104 10.62 -13.91 2.11
N MET A 105 10.26 -15.09 2.62
CA MET A 105 10.43 -15.43 4.04
C MET A 105 11.91 -15.51 4.44
N ALA A 106 12.80 -16.02 3.57
CA ALA A 106 14.23 -16.03 3.83
C ALA A 106 14.78 -14.59 3.92
N LYS A 107 14.44 -13.73 2.96
CA LYS A 107 14.80 -12.31 3.01
C LYS A 107 14.17 -11.57 4.18
N HIS A 108 12.91 -11.86 4.48
CA HIS A 108 12.21 -11.32 5.64
C HIS A 108 12.95 -11.70 6.93
N SER A 109 13.37 -12.96 7.09
CA SER A 109 14.14 -13.39 8.26
C SER A 109 15.54 -12.75 8.36
N GLU A 110 16.13 -12.36 7.23
CA GLU A 110 17.43 -11.69 7.17
C GLU A 110 17.33 -10.23 7.66
N VAL A 111 16.22 -9.56 7.33
CA VAL A 111 16.02 -8.12 7.63
C VAL A 111 15.18 -7.87 8.87
N TYR A 112 14.39 -8.85 9.33
CA TYR A 112 13.55 -8.70 10.51
C TYR A 112 14.39 -8.76 11.80
N PRO A 113 14.12 -7.90 12.80
CA PRO A 113 14.84 -7.91 14.06
C PRO A 113 14.77 -9.26 14.77
N SER A 114 15.82 -9.61 15.51
CA SER A 114 15.79 -10.81 16.35
C SER A 114 14.74 -10.66 17.47
N PRO A 115 14.22 -11.76 18.05
CA PRO A 115 13.27 -11.67 19.17
C PRO A 115 13.86 -10.92 20.38
N GLU A 116 15.17 -11.06 20.61
CA GLU A 116 15.90 -10.36 21.66
C GLU A 116 15.96 -8.84 21.41
N GLU A 117 16.20 -8.43 20.16
CA GLU A 117 16.17 -7.01 19.77
C GLU A 117 14.78 -6.41 19.95
N LEU A 118 13.74 -7.16 19.57
CA LEU A 118 12.36 -6.71 19.72
C LEU A 118 11.95 -6.59 21.20
N GLU A 119 12.37 -7.52 22.04
CA GLU A 119 12.16 -7.47 23.49
C GLU A 119 12.88 -6.27 24.12
N ALA A 120 14.11 -5.99 23.70
CA ALA A 120 14.85 -4.82 24.14
C ALA A 120 14.10 -3.53 23.78
N VAL A 121 13.58 -3.42 22.55
CA VAL A 121 12.77 -2.27 22.12
C VAL A 121 11.51 -2.11 22.98
N GLN A 122 10.75 -3.18 23.22
CA GLN A 122 9.55 -3.13 24.07
C GLN A 122 9.88 -2.70 25.50
N THR A 123 10.98 -3.24 26.04
CA THR A 123 11.47 -2.92 27.38
C THR A 123 11.81 -1.44 27.47
N ILE A 124 12.61 -0.92 26.54
CA ILE A 124 12.97 0.49 26.46
C ILE A 124 11.73 1.39 26.40
N VAL A 125 10.80 1.08 25.49
CA VAL A 125 9.58 1.90 25.32
C VAL A 125 8.76 1.88 26.61
N SER A 126 8.64 0.73 27.26
CA SER A 126 7.96 0.62 28.56
C SER A 126 8.62 1.46 29.65
N HIS A 127 9.95 1.50 29.72
CA HIS A 127 10.65 2.35 30.70
C HIS A 127 10.40 3.84 30.43
N VAL A 128 10.50 4.26 29.16
CA VAL A 128 10.22 5.67 28.80
C VAL A 128 8.76 6.04 29.09
N GLU A 129 7.80 5.13 28.83
CA GLU A 129 6.39 5.32 29.15
C GLU A 129 6.15 5.45 30.67
N CYS A 130 6.78 4.59 31.47
CA CYS A 130 6.73 4.66 32.94
C CYS A 130 7.37 5.94 33.49
N ALA A 131 8.54 6.32 32.99
CA ALA A 131 9.21 7.56 33.38
C ALA A 131 8.35 8.78 33.04
N LEU A 132 7.74 8.83 31.85
CA LEU A 132 6.83 9.91 31.46
C LEU A 132 5.57 9.95 32.32
N LYS A 133 5.04 8.79 32.73
CA LYS A 133 3.92 8.70 33.69
C LYS A 133 4.32 9.30 35.05
N SER A 134 5.49 8.94 35.59
CA SER A 134 6.03 9.50 36.83
C SER A 134 6.23 11.02 36.74
N VAL A 135 6.77 11.52 35.62
CA VAL A 135 6.88 12.96 35.36
C VAL A 135 5.50 13.63 35.36
N SER A 136 4.48 13.00 34.75
CA SER A 136 3.11 13.50 34.78
C SER A 136 2.57 13.58 36.21
N ASP A 137 2.66 12.52 37.00
CA ASP A 137 2.18 12.48 38.39
C ASP A 137 2.83 13.60 39.24
N GLN A 138 4.14 13.85 39.07
CA GLN A 138 4.86 14.93 39.75
C GLN A 138 4.46 16.34 39.32
N MET A 139 3.96 16.50 38.10
CA MET A 139 3.50 17.80 37.58
C MET A 139 2.06 18.10 38.00
N ASP A 140 1.23 17.06 38.15
CA ASP A 140 -0.17 17.21 38.57
C ASP A 140 -0.30 17.45 40.08
N THR A 141 0.53 16.78 40.90
CA THR A 141 0.57 16.94 42.38
C THR A 141 0.91 18.35 42.89
N ARG A 142 1.47 19.22 42.04
CA ARG A 142 1.81 20.61 42.40
C ARG A 142 0.61 21.58 42.36
N LYS A 143 -0.57 21.12 41.94
CA LYS A 143 -1.76 21.95 41.74
C LYS A 143 -2.85 21.79 42.82
N ASP A 144 -2.58 21.03 43.87
CA ASP A 144 -3.61 20.52 44.78
C ASP A 144 -3.99 21.47 45.93
N ASP A 145 -4.27 22.74 45.61
CA ASP A 145 -4.82 23.72 46.57
C ASP A 145 -6.19 24.29 46.19
N LYS A 146 -6.80 23.89 45.05
CA LYS A 146 -8.18 24.30 44.72
C LYS A 146 -8.99 23.22 44.02
N GLU A 147 -10.12 22.94 44.65
CA GLU A 147 -11.26 22.13 44.23
C GLU A 147 -11.84 22.61 42.89
N THR A 148 -11.17 22.26 41.80
CA THR A 148 -11.73 22.28 40.44
C THR A 148 -11.14 21.11 39.68
N THR A 149 -11.96 20.42 38.90
CA THR A 149 -11.60 19.31 38.01
C THR A 149 -10.58 19.79 36.97
N GLU A 150 -9.32 19.97 37.37
CA GLU A 150 -8.27 20.50 36.50
C GLU A 150 -7.77 19.41 35.57
N GLU A 151 -7.88 19.67 34.27
CA GLU A 151 -7.37 18.79 33.24
C GLU A 151 -5.87 18.54 33.42
N ARG A 152 -5.51 17.26 33.56
CA ARG A 152 -4.14 16.76 33.63
C ARG A 152 -3.25 17.42 32.58
N VAL A 153 -2.08 17.96 32.95
CA VAL A 153 -1.25 18.73 31.99
C VAL A 153 -0.75 17.83 30.85
N LEU A 154 -0.27 16.63 31.20
CA LEU A 154 0.12 15.59 30.26
C LEU A 154 -0.99 14.53 30.21
N ARG A 155 -1.56 14.29 29.02
CA ARG A 155 -2.70 13.35 28.86
C ARG A 155 -2.27 11.92 28.62
N GLY A 156 -1.14 11.71 27.95
CA GLY A 156 -0.67 10.37 27.62
C GLY A 156 0.52 10.37 26.68
N VAL A 157 1.04 9.16 26.44
CA VAL A 157 2.14 8.88 25.53
C VAL A 157 1.61 7.96 24.44
N MET A 158 1.95 8.23 23.19
CA MET A 158 1.60 7.40 22.05
C MET A 158 2.85 6.94 21.32
N ARG A 159 2.91 5.64 21.03
CA ARG A 159 3.89 5.06 20.13
C ARG A 159 3.59 5.51 18.70
N VAL A 160 4.59 5.99 17.97
CA VAL A 160 4.47 6.37 16.55
C VAL A 160 5.64 5.79 15.75
N GLY A 161 5.74 6.14 14.47
CA GLY A 161 6.85 5.69 13.62
C GLY A 161 6.83 4.19 13.33
N LEU A 162 8.01 3.59 13.17
CA LEU A 162 8.19 2.18 12.82
C LEU A 162 7.70 1.23 13.91
N VAL A 163 7.88 1.61 15.18
CA VAL A 163 7.46 0.84 16.36
C VAL A 163 5.96 0.59 16.34
N ALA A 164 5.17 1.64 16.07
CA ALA A 164 3.71 1.54 16.05
C ALA A 164 3.18 0.74 14.84
N LYS A 165 3.95 0.68 13.75
CA LYS A 165 3.56 -0.02 12.51
C LYS A 165 4.05 -1.47 12.47
N GLY A 166 4.89 -1.88 13.42
CA GLY A 166 5.54 -3.20 13.37
C GLY A 166 6.49 -3.34 12.18
N LEU A 167 7.13 -2.23 11.77
CA LEU A 167 8.01 -2.17 10.60
C LEU A 167 9.48 -1.92 10.99
N LEU A 168 9.86 -2.31 12.21
CA LEU A 168 11.26 -2.26 12.63
C LEU A 168 12.06 -3.28 11.82
N LEU A 169 13.25 -2.88 11.40
CA LEU A 169 14.24 -3.71 10.74
C LEU A 169 15.47 -3.89 11.63
N LYS A 170 16.24 -4.93 11.33
CA LYS A 170 17.46 -5.24 12.05
C LYS A 170 18.45 -4.07 11.98
N GLY A 171 18.88 -3.59 13.14
CA GLY A 171 19.79 -2.46 13.26
C GLY A 171 19.12 -1.09 13.36
N ASP A 172 17.78 -1.01 13.35
CA ASP A 172 17.06 0.22 13.67
C ASP A 172 17.32 0.63 15.12
N LYS A 173 17.71 1.90 15.31
CA LYS A 173 18.04 2.46 16.63
C LYS A 173 17.11 3.60 17.04
N ASP A 174 16.26 4.04 16.12
CA ASP A 174 15.41 5.20 16.29
C ASP A 174 13.99 4.77 16.69
N LEU A 175 13.57 5.21 17.87
CA LEU A 175 12.23 4.98 18.41
C LEU A 175 11.53 6.31 18.62
N GLU A 176 10.27 6.40 18.22
CA GLU A 176 9.50 7.64 18.29
C GLU A 176 8.26 7.49 19.17
N LEU A 177 8.13 8.42 20.12
CA LEU A 177 6.99 8.55 21.03
C LEU A 177 6.47 9.98 20.98
N VAL A 178 5.15 10.14 21.04
CA VAL A 178 4.47 11.43 21.10
C VAL A 178 3.86 11.62 22.47
N LEU A 179 4.24 12.70 23.15
CA LEU A 179 3.65 13.13 24.41
C LEU A 179 2.47 14.07 24.13
N LEU A 180 1.28 13.69 24.60
CA LEU A 180 0.05 14.48 24.49
C LEU A 180 -0.07 15.43 25.69
N CYS A 181 -0.33 16.71 25.42
CA CYS A 181 -0.57 17.74 26.43
C CYS A 181 -1.99 18.28 26.31
N SER A 182 -2.64 18.66 27.41
CA SER A 182 -3.98 19.29 27.39
C SER A 182 -3.96 20.67 26.73
N ASN A 183 -2.85 21.40 26.88
CA ASN A 183 -2.65 22.71 26.29
C ASN A 183 -1.44 22.70 25.36
N LYS A 184 -1.37 23.69 24.46
CA LYS A 184 -0.22 23.90 23.57
C LYS A 184 1.09 23.87 24.38
N PRO A 185 2.02 22.95 24.08
CA PRO A 185 3.26 22.86 24.85
C PRO A 185 4.11 24.11 24.64
N THR A 186 4.46 24.76 25.74
CA THR A 186 5.41 25.88 25.77
C THR A 186 6.84 25.37 25.85
N ILE A 187 7.81 26.20 25.46
CA ILE A 187 9.25 25.85 25.54
C ILE A 187 9.66 25.55 27.00
N THR A 188 9.07 26.26 27.97
CA THR A 188 9.31 26.04 29.40
C THR A 188 8.81 24.68 29.86
N LEU A 189 7.61 24.28 29.44
CA LEU A 189 7.04 22.96 29.73
C LEU A 189 7.93 21.85 29.16
N LEU A 190 8.37 21.98 27.91
CA LEU A 190 9.23 20.99 27.26
C LEU A 190 10.59 20.86 27.95
N LYS A 191 11.20 21.97 28.38
CA LYS A 191 12.45 21.94 29.15
C LYS A 191 12.26 21.24 30.49
N GLN A 192 11.18 21.56 31.22
CA GLN A 192 10.87 20.92 32.49
C GLN A 192 10.63 19.42 32.35
N VAL A 193 9.88 19.00 31.31
CA VAL A 193 9.65 17.58 31.02
C VAL A 193 10.98 16.91 30.65
N ALA A 194 11.81 17.53 29.81
CA ALA A 194 13.11 16.98 29.43
C ALA A 194 14.02 16.79 30.65
N GLU A 195 14.17 17.81 31.50
CA GLU A 195 14.99 17.74 32.72
C GLU A 195 14.50 16.66 33.69
N LYS A 196 13.19 16.61 33.95
CA LYS A 196 12.60 15.59 34.81
C LYS A 196 12.72 14.19 34.22
N LEU A 197 12.51 14.05 32.91
CA LEU A 197 12.63 12.77 32.22
C LEU A 197 14.08 12.27 32.24
N THR A 198 15.07 13.12 31.99
CA THR A 198 16.49 12.76 32.12
C THR A 198 16.76 12.22 33.52
N ALA A 199 16.31 12.94 34.57
CA ALA A 199 16.53 12.51 35.94
C ALA A 199 15.83 11.18 36.28
N GLN A 200 14.61 10.93 35.78
CA GLN A 200 13.92 9.65 35.97
C GLN A 200 14.64 8.51 35.23
N LEU A 201 15.03 8.74 33.98
CA LEU A 201 15.71 7.73 33.16
C LEU A 201 17.14 7.45 33.64
N GLU A 202 17.88 8.42 34.15
CA GLU A 202 19.20 8.17 34.75
C GLU A 202 19.09 7.20 35.94
N VAL A 203 18.07 7.36 36.77
CA VAL A 203 17.82 6.47 37.91
C VAL A 203 17.41 5.09 37.41
N GLU A 204 16.45 4.98 36.49
CA GLU A 204 15.96 3.67 36.00
C GLU A 204 16.99 2.93 35.13
N MET A 205 17.72 3.64 34.27
CA MET A 205 18.64 3.03 33.30
C MET A 205 20.03 2.75 33.86
N SER A 206 20.45 3.43 34.94
CA SER A 206 21.68 3.07 35.66
C SER A 206 21.65 1.63 36.18
N VAL A 207 20.45 1.12 36.50
CA VAL A 207 20.22 -0.26 36.94
C VAL A 207 20.34 -1.27 35.79
N LEU A 208 20.08 -0.83 34.55
CA LEU A 208 20.08 -1.68 33.35
C LEU A 208 21.39 -1.62 32.54
N GLY A 209 22.33 -0.74 32.91
CA GLY A 209 23.61 -0.58 32.20
C GLY A 209 23.48 -0.09 30.76
N CYS A 210 22.33 0.48 30.38
CA CYS A 210 22.06 0.99 29.05
C CYS A 210 22.18 2.52 29.00
N PHE A 211 22.87 3.04 27.98
CA PHE A 211 22.89 4.47 27.66
C PHE A 211 21.95 4.74 26.49
N MET A 212 20.94 5.57 26.70
CA MET A 212 20.07 6.05 25.64
C MET A 212 20.22 7.55 25.45
N ALA A 213 20.39 7.96 24.20
CA ALA A 213 20.21 9.34 23.81
C ALA A 213 18.75 9.56 23.45
N PHE A 214 18.12 10.59 24.02
CA PHE A 214 16.78 11.01 23.62
C PHE A 214 16.78 12.48 23.18
N SER A 215 15.86 12.83 22.30
CA SER A 215 15.67 14.20 21.82
C SER A 215 14.20 14.59 21.93
N VAL A 216 13.92 15.64 22.68
CA VAL A 216 12.56 16.20 22.81
C VAL A 216 12.35 17.24 21.73
N LYS A 217 11.40 16.99 20.82
CA LYS A 217 11.04 17.93 19.74
C LYS A 217 9.64 18.47 19.96
N ASN A 218 9.45 19.79 19.78
CA ASN A 218 8.12 20.39 19.78
C ASN A 218 7.46 20.13 18.43
N ILE A 219 6.56 19.15 18.38
CA ILE A 219 5.76 18.85 17.19
C ILE A 219 4.46 19.65 17.29
N PHE A 220 4.55 20.97 17.12
CA PHE A 220 3.34 21.77 16.95
C PHE A 220 2.94 21.72 15.48
N HIS A 221 2.03 20.80 15.14
CA HIS A 221 1.32 20.87 13.89
C HIS A 221 0.60 22.23 13.89
N ARG A 222 0.98 23.14 12.96
CA ARG A 222 0.10 24.27 12.63
C ARG A 222 -1.15 23.65 12.04
N SER A 223 -2.08 23.22 12.88
CA SER A 223 -3.46 23.04 12.50
C SER A 223 -3.99 24.43 12.23
N GLY A 224 -3.78 24.90 11.00
CA GLY A 224 -4.54 25.99 10.44
C GLY A 224 -5.99 25.54 10.40
N ILE A 225 -6.71 25.84 11.47
CA ILE A 225 -8.17 25.90 11.42
C ILE A 225 -8.49 27.06 10.48
N ARG A 226 -9.10 26.74 9.35
CA ARG A 226 -10.11 27.59 8.73
C ARG A 226 -11.38 26.77 8.64
#